data_AF-S3JYY2-F1
#
_entry.id   AF-S3JYY2-F1
#
_cell.length_a   1.000
_cell.length_b   1.000
_cell.length_c   1.000
_cell.angle_alpha   90.00
_cell.angle_beta   90.00
_cell.angle_gamma   90.00
#
_symmetry.space_group_name_H-M   'P 1'
#
loop_
_entity.id
_entity.type
_entity.pdbx_description
1 polymer ?
#
loop_
_entity_poly.entity_id
_entity_poly.type
_entity_poly.pdbx_seq_one_letter_code
_entity_poly.pdbx_strand_id
1 'polypeptide(L)' 'MTQATFAEILEATEQLPPEDQEQLIHILKK' A
#
# COMPACT_ATOMS: atom_id res chain seq x y z
N MET A 1 1.28 4.26 -20.11
CA MET A 1 0.52 4.02 -18.87
C MET A 1 1.13 2.81 -18.21
N THR A 2 1.63 2.93 -16.98
CA THR A 2 2.20 1.80 -16.24
C THR A 2 1.09 1.16 -15.40
N GLN A 3 0.77 -0.10 -15.68
CA GLN A 3 -0.04 -0.91 -14.79
C GLN A 3 0.88 -1.42 -13.70
N ALA A 4 0.77 -0.87 -12.49
CA ALA A 4 1.47 -1.42 -11.34
C ALA A 4 0.86 -2.77 -10.98
N THR A 5 1.72 -3.77 -10.79
CA THR A 5 1.33 -5.09 -10.32
C THR A 5 1.05 -5.04 -8.82
N PHE A 6 0.24 -5.97 -8.32
CA PHE A 6 -0.05 -6.07 -6.89
C PHE A 6 1.23 -6.24 -6.04
N ALA A 7 2.25 -6.91 -6.58
CA ALA A 7 3.54 -7.08 -5.93
C ALA A 7 4.31 -5.76 -5.75
N GLU A 8 4.34 -4.92 -6.79
CA GLU A 8 5.00 -3.60 -6.72
C GLU A 8 4.28 -2.65 -5.75
N ILE A 9 2.95 -2.75 -5.67
CA ILE A 9 2.17 -1.98 -4.70
C ILE A 9 2.48 -2.44 -3.27
N LEU A 10 2.53 -3.76 -3.03
CA LEU A 10 2.90 -4.33 -1.73
C LEU A 10 4.28 -3.87 -1.28
N GLU A 11 5.29 -3.98 -2.15
CA GLU A 11 6.66 -3.56 -1.87
C GLU A 11 6.73 -2.06 -1.56
N ALA A 12 6.03 -1.22 -2.33
CA ALA A 12 5.95 0.21 -2.05
C ALA A 12 5.26 0.52 -0.72
N THR A 13 4.23 -0.26 -0.34
CA THR A 13 3.54 -0.07 0.94
C THR A 13 4.38 -0.50 2.15
N GLU A 14 5.26 -1.50 2.01
CA GLU A 14 6.18 -1.91 3.09
C GLU A 14 7.24 -0.85 3.39
N GLN A 15 7.55 0.01 2.43
CA GLN A 15 8.48 1.13 2.60
C GLN A 15 7.85 2.38 3.24
N LEU A 16 6.53 2.40 3.42
CA LEU A 16 5.84 3.51 4.05
C LEU A 16 6.04 3.50 5.57
N PRO A 17 5.99 4.67 6.24
CA PRO A 17 5.90 4.76 7.68
C PRO A 17 4.72 3.93 8.23
N PRO A 18 4.83 3.35 9.43
CA PRO A 18 3.77 2.53 10.02
C PRO A 18 2.40 3.24 10.12
N GLU A 19 2.41 4.54 10.39
CA GLU A 19 1.21 5.38 10.46
C GLU A 19 0.46 5.45 9.12
N ASP A 20 1.21 5.56 8.01
CA ASP A 20 0.65 5.59 6.67
C ASP A 20 0.16 4.20 6.22
N GLN A 21 0.83 3.13 6.65
CA GLN A 21 0.39 1.75 6.41
C GLN A 21 -0.93 1.44 7.12
N GLU A 22 -1.09 1.89 8.38
CA GLU A 22 -2.36 1.71 9.12
C GLU A 22 -3.51 2.44 8.45
N GLN A 23 -3.29 3.65 7.92
CA GLN A 23 -4.32 4.36 7.16
C GLN A 23 -4.73 3.60 5.89
N LEU A 24 -3.78 3.03 5.16
CA LEU A 24 -4.07 2.21 3.98
C LEU A 24 -4.87 0.95 4.33
N ILE A 25 -4.49 0.26 5.41
CA ILE A 25 -5.23 -0.91 5.91
C ILE A 25 -6.65 -0.52 6.33
N HIS A 26 -6.82 0.64 6.96
CA HIS A 26 -8.13 1.15 7.35
C HIS A 26 -9.04 1.42 6.13
N ILE A 27 -8.46 1.98 5.05
CA ILE A 27 -9.17 2.22 3.79
C ILE A 27 -9.59 0.89 3.13
N LEU A 28 -8.72 -0.12 3.14
CA LEU A 28 -8.95 -1.43 2.50
C LEU A 28 -9.92 -2.34 3.27
N LYS A 29 -10.16 -2.08 4.56
CA LYS A 29 -11.06 -2.88 5.42
C LYS A 29 -12.53 -2.47 5.35
N LYS A 30 -12.90 -1.45 4.56
CA LYS A 30 -14.31 -1.08 4.29
C LYS A 30 -14.84 -1.79 3.05
#